data_AF-A0A660XP68-F1
#
_entry.id   AF-A0A660XP68-F1
#
_cell.length_a   1.000
_cell.length_b   1.000
_cell.length_c   1.000
_cell.angle_alpha   90.00
_cell.angle_beta   90.00
_cell.angle_gamma   90.00
#
_symmetry.space_group_name_H-M   'P 1'
#
loop_
_entity.id
_entity.type
_entity.pdbx_description
1 polymer ?
#
loop_
_entity_poly.entity_id
_entity_poly.type
_entity_poly.pdbx_seq_one_letter_code
_entity_poly.pdbx_strand_id
1 'polypeptide(L)'
;FELGEKFVRATQEYYDPGIIGPFCLQTCVDKDLNFYIYDVAPRIGGGTNVHASVGHPYGNMLWRKNLSTGRRVAMEIKRAIETGQIERIVT
;
A
#
# COMPACT_ATOMS: atom_id res chain seq x y z
N PHE A 1 -11.03 5.35 -2.40
CA PHE A 1 -10.99 4.02 -1.74
C PHE A 1 -11.26 4.25 -0.26
N GLU A 2 -12.53 4.24 0.18
CA GLU A 2 -12.92 4.79 1.48
C GLU A 2 -12.29 4.09 2.69
N LEU A 3 -12.25 2.75 2.69
CA LEU A 3 -11.65 1.97 3.79
C LEU A 3 -10.16 2.30 3.99
N GLY A 4 -9.40 2.38 2.89
CA GLY A 4 -7.98 2.72 2.92
C GLY A 4 -7.75 4.14 3.42
N GLU A 5 -8.55 5.10 2.97
CA GLU A 5 -8.44 6.50 3.41
C GLU A 5 -8.80 6.67 4.89
N LYS A 6 -9.81 5.94 5.39
CA LYS A 6 -10.15 5.90 6.82
C LYS A 6 -8.99 5.35 7.65
N PHE A 7 -8.37 4.26 7.20
CA PHE A 7 -7.20 3.68 7.88
C PHE A 7 -6.02 4.64 7.91
N VAL A 8 -5.66 5.24 6.77
CA VAL A 8 -4.55 6.22 6.69
C VAL A 8 -4.78 7.39 7.66
N ARG A 9 -5.97 8.00 7.65
CA ARG A 9 -6.29 9.09 8.57
C ARG A 9 -6.17 8.68 10.03
N ALA A 10 -6.71 7.50 10.39
CA ALA A 10 -6.59 6.98 11.74
C ALA A 10 -5.11 6.76 12.15
N THR A 11 -4.27 6.23 11.25
CA THR A 11 -2.84 6.08 11.57
C THR A 11 -2.16 7.43 11.78
N GLN A 12 -2.51 8.46 11.01
CA GLN A 12 -1.94 9.81 11.17
C GLN A 12 -2.41 10.49 12.46
N GLU A 13 -3.63 10.21 12.93
CA GLU A 13 -4.17 10.76 14.17
C GLU A 13 -3.57 10.10 15.42
N TYR A 14 -3.43 8.77 15.40
CA TYR A 14 -3.07 8.00 16.60
C TYR A 14 -1.59 7.61 16.66
N TYR A 15 -0.86 7.60 15.55
CA TYR A 15 0.51 7.09 15.47
C TYR A 15 1.37 7.91 14.51
N ASP A 16 2.10 8.92 14.99
CA ASP A 16 3.06 9.67 14.16
C ASP A 16 4.17 8.75 13.62
N PRO A 17 4.60 8.84 12.34
CA PRO A 17 4.17 9.76 11.25
C PRO A 17 2.95 9.26 10.43
N GLY A 18 2.29 8.21 10.88
CA GLY A 18 1.25 7.46 10.18
C GLY A 18 1.82 6.28 9.39
N ILE A 19 0.96 5.66 8.58
CA ILE A 19 1.40 4.56 7.72
C ILE A 19 2.25 5.08 6.54
N ILE A 20 3.49 4.57 6.43
CA ILE A 20 4.39 4.87 5.32
C ILE A 20 4.51 3.64 4.42
N GLY A 21 4.27 3.84 3.12
CA GLY A 21 4.42 2.78 2.12
C GLY A 21 3.21 1.81 2.08
N PRO A 22 3.44 0.53 1.71
CA PRO A 22 2.35 -0.42 1.48
C PRO A 22 1.74 -0.92 2.79
N PHE A 23 0.42 -1.07 2.80
CA PHE A 23 -0.34 -1.77 3.84
C PHE A 23 -1.43 -2.63 3.19
N CYS A 24 -2.02 -3.55 3.95
CA CYS A 24 -3.12 -4.39 3.50
C CYS A 24 -4.24 -4.42 4.53
N LEU A 25 -5.46 -4.16 4.10
CA LEU A 25 -6.68 -4.42 4.87
C LEU A 25 -7.22 -5.77 4.40
N GLN A 26 -7.18 -6.78 5.27
CA GLN A 26 -7.67 -8.10 4.93
C GLN A 26 -9.17 -8.15 5.19
N THR A 27 -9.93 -8.26 4.11
CA THR A 27 -11.39 -8.12 4.13
C THR A 27 -12.11 -9.40 3.75
N CYS A 28 -13.25 -9.63 4.38
CA CYS A 28 -14.31 -10.52 3.91
C CYS A 28 -15.46 -9.67 3.35
N VAL A 29 -16.15 -10.17 2.33
CA VAL A 29 -17.32 -9.50 1.74
C VAL A 29 -18.52 -10.41 1.87
N ASP A 30 -19.61 -9.92 2.45
CA ASP A 30 -20.85 -10.69 2.58
C ASP A 30 -21.69 -10.67 1.28
N LYS A 31 -22.82 -11.40 1.29
CA LYS A 31 -23.73 -11.50 0.14
C LYS A 31 -24.36 -10.16 -0.27
N ASP A 32 -24.38 -9.19 0.64
CA ASP A 32 -24.97 -7.87 0.46
C ASP A 32 -23.88 -6.81 0.14
N LEU A 33 -22.66 -7.27 -0.16
CA LEU A 33 -21.49 -6.46 -0.50
C LEU A 33 -20.97 -5.58 0.64
N ASN A 34 -21.26 -5.94 1.90
CA ASN A 34 -20.63 -5.27 3.03
C ASN A 34 -19.21 -5.81 3.24
N PHE A 35 -18.27 -4.90 3.47
CA PHE A 35 -16.88 -5.21 3.72
C PHE A 35 -16.61 -5.28 5.23
N TYR A 36 -15.99 -6.37 5.67
CA TYR A 36 -15.56 -6.56 7.06
C TYR A 36 -14.06 -6.77 7.08
N ILE A 37 -13.35 -5.98 7.88
CA ILE A 37 -11.90 -6.12 8.08
C ILE A 37 -11.68 -7.04 9.27
N TYR A 38 -10.96 -8.14 9.07
CA TYR A 38 -10.62 -9.07 10.15
C TYR A 38 -9.15 -8.99 10.57
N ASP A 39 -8.27 -8.47 9.70
CA ASP A 39 -6.84 -8.31 9.99
C ASP A 39 -6.24 -7.16 9.16
N VAL A 40 -5.12 -6.62 9.63
CA VAL A 40 -4.39 -5.53 8.99
C VAL A 40 -2.89 -5.82 8.99
N ALA A 41 -2.27 -5.75 7.82
CA ALA A 41 -0.82 -5.73 7.70
C ALA A 41 -0.34 -4.27 7.53
N PRO A 42 0.31 -3.65 8.54
CA PRO A 42 0.87 -2.29 8.44
C PRO A 42 2.19 -2.25 7.65
N ARG A 43 2.37 -3.18 6.72
CA ARG A 43 3.52 -3.33 5.82
C ARG A 43 3.11 -4.13 4.59
N ILE A 44 4.08 -4.43 3.73
CA ILE A 44 3.86 -5.34 2.59
C ILE A 44 3.31 -6.70 3.06
N GLY A 45 2.15 -7.08 2.51
CA GLY A 45 1.51 -8.37 2.77
C GLY A 45 2.03 -9.48 1.83
N GLY A 46 2.03 -10.73 2.31
CA GLY A 46 2.54 -11.87 1.54
C GLY A 46 1.78 -12.17 0.25
N GLY A 47 0.50 -11.79 0.17
CA GLY A 47 -0.31 -11.91 -1.04
C GLY A 47 0.25 -11.15 -2.25
N THR A 48 1.12 -10.17 -2.02
CA THR A 48 1.77 -9.42 -3.12
C THR A 48 2.76 -10.25 -3.94
N ASN A 49 3.20 -11.41 -3.45
CA ASN A 49 4.16 -12.28 -4.14
C ASN A 49 3.64 -12.80 -5.48
N VAL A 50 2.32 -13.00 -5.63
CA VAL A 50 1.71 -13.43 -6.90
C VAL A 50 1.94 -12.42 -8.03
N HIS A 51 2.23 -11.16 -7.68
CA HIS A 51 2.48 -10.07 -8.61
C HIS A 51 3.98 -9.83 -8.89
N ALA A 52 4.89 -10.67 -8.36
CA ALA A 52 6.32 -10.44 -8.50
C ALA A 52 6.78 -10.43 -9.98
N SER A 53 6.25 -11.34 -10.80
CA SER A 53 6.62 -11.49 -12.22
C SER A 53 5.73 -10.64 -13.14
N VAL A 54 4.41 -10.76 -13.00
CA VAL A 54 3.43 -10.16 -13.91
C VAL A 54 2.96 -8.77 -13.48
N GLY A 55 3.27 -8.35 -12.25
CA GLY A 55 2.75 -7.11 -11.66
C GLY A 55 1.30 -7.21 -11.19
N HIS A 56 0.85 -6.17 -10.50
CA HIS A 56 -0.53 -6.05 -10.04
C HIS A 56 -1.39 -5.40 -11.14
N PRO A 57 -2.56 -5.92 -11.54
CA PRO A 57 -3.37 -5.35 -12.63
C PRO A 57 -3.62 -3.84 -12.53
N TYR A 58 -4.05 -3.33 -11.37
CA TYR A 58 -4.21 -1.89 -11.14
C TYR A 58 -2.90 -1.10 -11.25
N GLY A 59 -1.79 -1.63 -10.70
CA GLY A 59 -0.48 -1.01 -10.81
C GLY A 59 0.02 -0.94 -12.26
N ASN A 60 -0.19 -2.02 -13.01
CA ASN A 60 0.18 -2.11 -14.42
C ASN A 60 -0.60 -1.11 -15.27
N MET A 61 -1.89 -0.96 -15.02
CA MET A 61 -2.73 0.00 -15.73
C MET A 61 -2.28 1.44 -15.47
N LEU A 62 -1.99 1.78 -14.21
CA LEU A 62 -1.57 3.13 -13.82
C LEU A 62 -0.18 3.50 -14.37
N TRP A 63 0.76 2.57 -14.34
CA TRP A 63 2.18 2.84 -14.66
C TRP A 63 2.62 2.32 -16.03
N ARG A 64 1.71 1.69 -16.78
CA ARG A 64 1.93 1.13 -18.13
C ARG A 64 3.15 0.18 -18.19
N LYS A 65 3.38 -0.58 -17.12
CA LYS A 65 4.49 -1.55 -16.98
C LYS A 65 4.18 -2.55 -15.87
N ASN A 66 4.80 -3.74 -15.90
CA ASN A 66 4.67 -4.71 -14.81
C ASN A 66 5.18 -4.10 -13.50
N LEU A 67 4.26 -3.88 -12.56
CA LEU A 67 4.51 -3.23 -11.29
C LEU A 67 4.11 -4.13 -10.12
N SER A 68 5.12 -4.75 -9.51
CA SER A 68 4.96 -5.39 -8.21
C SER A 68 4.98 -4.36 -7.08
N THR A 69 4.47 -4.72 -5.90
CA THR A 69 4.52 -3.85 -4.71
C THR A 69 5.98 -3.54 -4.32
N GLY A 70 6.89 -4.51 -4.41
CA GLY A 70 8.32 -4.27 -4.19
C GLY A 70 8.91 -3.25 -5.18
N ARG A 71 8.57 -3.35 -6.47
CA ARG A 71 8.99 -2.36 -7.49
C ARG A 71 8.42 -0.98 -7.19
N ARG A 72 7.17 -0.90 -6.70
CA ARG A 72 6.55 0.36 -6.29
C ARG A 72 7.26 1.00 -5.10
N VAL A 73 7.68 0.23 -4.11
CA VAL A 73 8.49 0.72 -2.97
C VAL A 73 9.84 1.26 -3.45
N ALA A 74 10.54 0.52 -4.30
CA ALA A 74 11.81 0.96 -4.88
C ALA A 74 11.67 2.27 -5.68
N MET A 75 10.56 2.43 -6.40
CA MET A 75 10.24 3.68 -7.11
C MET A 75 10.03 4.86 -6.15
N GLU A 76 9.43 4.64 -4.97
CA GLU A 76 9.27 5.70 -3.97
C GLU A 76 10.62 6.11 -3.38
N ILE A 77 11.46 5.13 -3.04
CA ILE A 77 12.81 5.38 -2.52
C ILE A 77 13.62 6.19 -3.53
N LYS A 78 13.62 5.77 -4.81
CA LYS A 78 14.32 6.49 -5.88
C LYS A 78 13.82 7.94 -6.00
N ARG A 79 12.49 8.14 -6.02
CA ARG A 79 11.89 9.48 -6.10
C ARG A 79 12.27 10.34 -4.90
N ALA A 80 12.20 9.79 -3.69
CA ALA A 80 12.54 10.51 -2.47
C ALA A 80 14.00 10.96 -2.45
N ILE A 81 14.93 10.13 -2.92
CA ILE A 81 16.34 10.51 -3.10
C ILE A 81 16.46 11.63 -4.13
N GLU A 82 15.82 11.49 -5.30
CA GLU A 82 15.87 12.49 -6.38
C GLU A 82 15.28 13.85 -5.98
N THR A 83 14.29 13.87 -5.09
CA THR A 83 13.65 15.10 -4.61
C THR A 83 14.22 15.61 -3.27
N GLY A 84 15.23 14.94 -2.70
CA GLY A 84 15.79 15.30 -1.39
C GLY A 84 14.79 15.21 -0.24
N GLN A 85 13.90 14.20 -0.26
CA GLN A 85 12.81 13.98 0.71
C GLN A 85 12.89 12.59 1.36
N ILE A 86 14.10 12.05 1.55
CA ILE A 86 14.29 10.69 2.07
C ILE A 86 13.75 10.54 3.50
N GLU A 87 13.87 11.60 4.29
CA GLU A 87 13.42 11.71 5.68
C GLU A 87 11.91 11.54 5.84
N ARG A 88 11.13 11.66 4.76
CA ARG A 88 9.67 11.46 4.79
C ARG A 88 9.24 10.00 4.73
N ILE A 89 10.14 9.10 4.32
CA ILE A 89 9.81 7.69 4.06
C ILE A 89 10.63 6.70 4.90
N VAL A 90 11.50 7.22 5.76
CA VAL A 90 12.28 6.45 6.73
C VAL A 90 11.96 6.95 8.13
N THR A 91 12.09 6.07 9.12
CA THR A 91 11.83 6.33 10.54
C THR A 91 12.91 5.69 11.36
#